data_AF-A0A914EK39-F1
#
_entry.id   AF-A0A914EK39-F1
#
_cell.length_a   1.000
_cell.length_b   1.000
_cell.length_c   1.000
_cell.angle_alpha   90.00
_cell.angle_beta   90.00
_cell.angle_gamma   90.00
#
_symmetry.space_group_name_H-M   'P 1'
#
loop_
_entity.id
_entity.type
_entity.pdbx_description
1 polymer ?
#
loop_
_entity_poly.entity_id
_entity_poly.type
_entity_poly.pdbx_seq_one_letter_code
_entity_poly.pdbx_strand_id
1 'polypeptide(L)'
;MRDEGYITMLDPFQIKYGQRVGGLMFFPALLGEVFWSAAILSALGATLSVILNINMTVSVIISALIAVFYTFTGGLYAVAYTDVVQLFCIFIGLWVCIPAALLQDKTTDLSRNAGDWIGEIGGFREKSLWVDCMLLLVFGGIPWQVYFQRVLSSKTSSGAQKLSFVAGIGCIMMAIPPALIGAIARNTDWRLTEYSPWGNGTKSQHIPADQTNMVVPLVFQYLTPKWVSFIGLGAVSAAVMSSADSSVLSAASMFAHNIWKLTIRPHASEKEVIVVMRFSIIVVGGLATVMALTIHSIYGLWYLCADLVYVILFPQLLCVVYFKRSNTYGCLCGYAVGLLLRLSGGEPLLHFPAIIHYPMYDAETGTQYFPFKTMSMIASLYCCVATSLTTLYLFKSGILSPEYDVLNCVVNAPILDSCRTDSSADGHELQCELRDFNAAEDSIRELAECEFQRWPLQRSVHSRLRKHGTDEQSP
;
A
#
# COMPACT_ATOMS: atom_id res chain seq x y z
N MET A 1 -1.95 0.60 -18.94
CA MET A 1 -2.75 0.92 -17.73
C MET A 1 -3.10 2.39 -17.71
N ARG A 2 -2.14 3.30 -17.54
CA ARG A 2 -2.42 4.74 -17.64
C ARG A 2 -2.99 5.13 -19.00
N ASP A 3 -2.35 4.70 -20.08
CA ASP A 3 -2.78 5.02 -21.45
C ASP A 3 -4.15 4.39 -21.80
N GLU A 4 -4.58 3.38 -21.03
CA GLU A 4 -5.90 2.74 -21.14
C GLU A 4 -6.97 3.44 -20.28
N GLY A 5 -6.63 4.52 -19.58
CA GLY A 5 -7.58 5.28 -18.76
C GLY A 5 -8.03 4.60 -17.47
N TYR A 6 -7.28 3.61 -16.96
CA TYR A 6 -7.64 2.93 -15.71
C TYR A 6 -7.56 3.86 -14.50
N ILE A 7 -8.50 3.70 -13.57
CA ILE A 7 -8.64 4.47 -12.33
C ILE A 7 -8.03 3.67 -11.17
N THR A 8 -8.20 2.35 -11.16
CA THR A 8 -7.69 1.48 -10.10
C THR A 8 -6.87 0.32 -10.66
N MET A 9 -6.07 -0.29 -9.79
CA MET A 9 -5.30 -1.49 -10.12
C MET A 9 -6.20 -2.71 -10.41
N LEU A 10 -7.47 -2.68 -10.00
CA LEU A 10 -8.41 -3.79 -10.21
C LEU A 10 -9.16 -3.71 -11.56
N ASP A 11 -9.13 -2.56 -12.24
CA ASP A 11 -9.82 -2.38 -13.53
C ASP A 11 -9.39 -3.39 -14.60
N PRO A 12 -8.07 -3.68 -14.80
CA PRO A 12 -7.65 -4.72 -15.74
C PRO A 12 -8.28 -6.09 -15.47
N PHE A 13 -8.48 -6.43 -14.20
CA PHE A 13 -9.08 -7.70 -13.79
C PHE A 13 -10.58 -7.72 -14.09
N GLN A 14 -11.28 -6.62 -13.82
CA GLN A 14 -12.72 -6.50 -14.09
C GLN A 14 -13.03 -6.49 -15.59
N ILE A 15 -12.18 -5.85 -16.40
CA ILE A 15 -12.32 -5.84 -17.86
C ILE A 15 -12.08 -7.24 -18.42
N LYS A 16 -11.03 -7.95 -17.96
CA LYS A 16 -10.65 -9.25 -18.53
C LYS A 16 -11.47 -10.43 -18.00
N TYR A 17 -11.76 -10.46 -16.70
CA TYR A 17 -12.43 -11.59 -16.03
C TYR A 17 -13.89 -11.31 -15.67
N GLY A 18 -14.39 -10.11 -15.99
CA GLY A 18 -15.73 -9.66 -15.64
C GLY A 18 -15.80 -9.01 -14.25
N GLN A 19 -16.83 -8.18 -14.06
CA GLN A 19 -17.02 -7.34 -12.87
C GLN A 19 -17.04 -8.14 -11.56
N ARG A 20 -17.73 -9.29 -11.55
CA ARG A 20 -17.86 -10.15 -10.35
C ARG A 20 -16.53 -10.75 -9.90
N VAL A 21 -15.74 -11.27 -10.84
CA VAL A 21 -14.44 -11.90 -10.52
C VAL A 21 -13.37 -10.87 -10.22
N GLY A 22 -13.37 -9.73 -10.92
CA GLY A 22 -12.53 -8.61 -10.52
C GLY A 22 -12.92 -8.03 -9.15
N GLY A 23 -14.21 -8.09 -8.78
CA GLY A 23 -14.67 -7.77 -7.42
C GLY A 23 -14.17 -8.77 -6.35
N LEU A 24 -13.96 -10.05 -6.70
CA LEU A 24 -13.33 -11.02 -5.79
C LEU A 24 -11.85 -10.68 -5.51
N MET A 25 -11.15 -10.12 -6.50
CA MET A 25 -9.75 -9.69 -6.36
C MET A 25 -9.58 -8.51 -5.40
N PHE A 26 -10.65 -7.80 -5.07
CA PHE A 26 -10.62 -6.75 -4.05
C PHE A 26 -10.28 -7.30 -2.66
N PHE A 27 -10.69 -8.52 -2.29
CA PHE A 27 -10.50 -9.01 -0.92
C PHE A 27 -9.02 -9.14 -0.53
N PRO A 28 -8.15 -9.80 -1.32
CA PRO A 28 -6.71 -9.79 -1.03
C PRO A 28 -6.09 -8.38 -0.99
N ALA A 29 -6.54 -7.47 -1.87
CA ALA A 29 -6.04 -6.09 -1.89
C ALA A 29 -6.45 -5.33 -0.62
N LEU A 30 -7.72 -5.45 -0.22
CA LEU A 30 -8.26 -4.85 0.99
C LEU A 30 -7.54 -5.36 2.23
N LEU A 31 -7.33 -6.67 2.35
CA LEU A 31 -6.61 -7.25 3.48
C LEU A 31 -5.17 -6.71 3.55
N GLY A 32 -4.50 -6.59 2.41
CA GLY A 32 -3.18 -5.97 2.34
C GLY A 32 -3.18 -4.52 2.87
N GLU A 33 -4.13 -3.70 2.43
CA GLU A 33 -4.25 -2.32 2.90
C GLU A 33 -4.61 -2.22 4.38
N VAL A 34 -5.46 -3.13 4.90
CA VAL A 34 -5.83 -3.16 6.33
C VAL A 34 -4.63 -3.53 7.20
N PHE A 35 -3.85 -4.54 6.84
CA PHE A 35 -2.63 -4.90 7.59
C PHE A 35 -1.57 -3.80 7.53
N TRP A 36 -1.39 -3.18 6.37
CA TRP A 36 -0.46 -2.06 6.20
C TRP A 36 -0.89 -0.84 7.03
N SER A 37 -2.16 -0.45 6.93
CA SER A 37 -2.75 0.62 7.75
C SER A 37 -2.61 0.32 9.25
N ALA A 38 -2.82 -0.92 9.67
CA ALA A 38 -2.64 -1.32 11.06
C ALA A 38 -1.18 -1.18 11.54
N ALA A 39 -0.21 -1.59 10.71
CA ALA A 39 1.22 -1.44 11.02
C ALA A 39 1.57 0.04 11.23
N ILE A 40 1.09 0.90 10.33
CA ILE A 40 1.31 2.35 10.35
C ILE A 40 0.65 2.97 11.59
N LEU A 41 -0.61 2.66 11.87
CA LEU A 41 -1.31 3.18 13.06
C LEU A 41 -0.62 2.76 14.36
N SER A 42 -0.10 1.52 14.42
CA SER A 42 0.71 1.05 15.55
C SER A 42 2.03 1.82 15.64
N ALA A 43 2.69 2.16 14.53
CA ALA A 43 3.89 2.98 14.54
C ALA A 43 3.61 4.41 15.04
N LEU A 44 2.50 5.02 14.61
CA LEU A 44 2.09 6.34 15.08
C LEU A 44 1.76 6.32 16.57
N GLY A 45 1.08 5.26 17.01
CA GLY A 45 0.80 4.99 18.41
C GLY A 45 2.07 4.89 19.25
N ALA A 46 3.10 4.19 18.76
CA ALA A 46 4.39 4.12 19.42
C ALA A 46 5.02 5.52 19.58
N THR A 47 5.01 6.33 18.52
CA THR A 47 5.51 7.72 18.58
C THR A 47 4.74 8.58 19.58
N LEU A 48 3.40 8.57 19.53
CA LEU A 48 2.56 9.35 20.45
C LEU A 48 2.70 8.88 21.90
N SER A 49 2.85 7.57 22.13
CA SER A 49 3.03 7.02 23.49
C SER A 49 4.32 7.55 24.14
N VAL A 50 5.41 7.70 23.38
CA VAL A 50 6.66 8.28 23.88
C VAL A 50 6.52 9.78 24.12
N ILE A 51 5.90 10.52 23.19
CA ILE A 51 5.76 11.98 23.30
C ILE A 51 4.87 12.38 24.49
N LEU A 52 3.70 11.74 24.60
CA LEU A 52 2.68 12.09 25.58
C LEU A 52 2.82 11.32 26.89
N ASN A 53 3.69 10.31 26.92
CA ASN A 53 3.87 9.38 28.05
C ASN A 53 2.53 8.74 28.49
N ILE A 54 1.76 8.27 27.51
CA ILE A 54 0.46 7.63 27.70
C ILE A 54 0.49 6.18 27.23
N ASN A 55 -0.51 5.40 27.64
CA ASN A 55 -0.62 3.99 27.29
C ASN A 55 -0.72 3.77 25.76
N MET A 56 -0.01 2.77 25.24
CA MET A 56 0.05 2.41 23.83
C MET A 56 -1.33 2.21 23.19
N THR A 57 -2.26 1.55 23.88
CA THR A 57 -3.63 1.33 23.39
C THR A 57 -4.35 2.66 23.13
N VAL A 58 -4.23 3.62 24.06
CA VAL A 58 -4.84 4.95 23.92
C VAL A 58 -4.16 5.73 22.79
N SER A 59 -2.83 5.64 22.69
CA SER A 59 -2.08 6.27 21.60
C SER A 59 -2.49 5.77 20.23
N VAL A 60 -2.68 4.46 20.05
CA VAL A 60 -3.14 3.88 18.78
C VAL A 60 -4.55 4.36 18.42
N ILE A 61 -5.46 4.43 19.40
CA ILE A 61 -6.83 4.93 19.17
C ILE A 61 -6.80 6.41 18.76
N ILE A 62 -6.01 7.25 19.45
CA ILE A 62 -5.86 8.67 19.10
C ILE A 62 -5.27 8.81 17.69
N SER A 63 -4.21 8.06 17.37
CA SER A 63 -3.60 8.00 16.04
C SER A 63 -4.61 7.68 14.95
N ALA A 64 -5.45 6.66 15.18
CA ALA A 64 -6.49 6.25 14.25
C ALA A 64 -7.54 7.33 14.03
N LEU A 65 -8.01 7.97 15.11
CA LEU A 65 -8.99 9.05 15.02
C LEU A 65 -8.45 10.23 14.21
N ILE A 66 -7.18 10.61 14.42
CA ILE A 66 -6.53 11.70 13.68
C ILE A 66 -6.42 11.34 12.19
N ALA A 67 -5.87 10.17 11.86
CA ALA A 67 -5.67 9.73 10.48
C ALA A 67 -7.01 9.62 9.72
N VAL A 68 -8.02 8.99 10.33
CA VAL A 68 -9.36 8.83 9.72
C VAL A 68 -10.03 10.19 9.52
N PHE A 69 -9.98 11.09 10.52
CA PHE A 69 -10.59 12.41 10.42
C PHE A 69 -9.99 13.26 9.30
N TYR A 70 -8.65 13.28 9.22
CA TYR A 70 -7.96 14.04 8.19
C TYR A 70 -8.21 13.45 6.78
N THR A 71 -8.13 12.12 6.64
CA THR A 71 -8.42 11.44 5.37
C THR A 71 -9.86 11.68 4.90
N PHE A 72 -10.82 11.63 5.83
CA PHE A 72 -12.23 11.88 5.55
C PHE A 72 -12.50 13.29 5.00
N THR A 73 -11.78 14.30 5.53
CA THR A 73 -11.96 15.71 5.15
C THR A 73 -11.16 16.12 3.92
N GLY A 74 -9.97 15.55 3.70
CA GLY A 74 -9.01 15.99 2.69
C GLY A 74 -9.24 15.46 1.26
N GLY A 75 -9.63 14.20 1.11
CA GLY A 75 -9.66 13.54 -0.22
C GLY A 75 -8.27 13.47 -0.89
N LEU A 76 -8.21 12.90 -2.11
CA LEU A 76 -6.92 12.60 -2.78
C LEU A 76 -6.03 13.83 -3.02
N TYR A 77 -6.63 14.97 -3.36
CA TYR A 77 -5.88 16.20 -3.63
C TYR A 77 -5.21 16.76 -2.37
N ALA A 78 -5.92 16.88 -1.25
CA ALA A 78 -5.32 17.39 -0.02
C ALA A 78 -4.19 16.47 0.46
N VAL A 79 -4.41 15.15 0.39
CA VAL A 79 -3.40 14.13 0.73
C VAL A 79 -2.14 14.29 -0.11
N ALA A 80 -2.28 14.46 -1.44
CA ALA A 80 -1.13 14.65 -2.32
C ALA A 80 -0.30 15.91 -1.99
N TYR A 81 -0.94 17.01 -1.58
CA TYR A 81 -0.23 18.23 -1.19
C TYR A 81 0.46 18.10 0.16
N THR A 82 -0.19 17.47 1.15
CA THR A 82 0.44 17.25 2.45
C THR A 82 1.61 16.29 2.36
N ASP A 83 1.51 15.27 1.53
CA ASP A 83 2.60 14.33 1.28
C ASP A 83 3.89 15.02 0.82
N VAL A 84 3.79 16.03 -0.03
CA VAL A 84 4.97 16.77 -0.52
C VAL A 84 5.66 17.51 0.62
N VAL A 85 4.89 18.20 1.46
CA VAL A 85 5.43 18.92 2.62
C VAL A 85 6.01 17.93 3.64
N GLN A 86 5.29 16.86 3.92
CA GLN A 86 5.70 15.82 4.85
C GLN A 86 6.98 15.13 4.36
N LEU A 87 7.11 14.80 3.07
CA LEU A 87 8.32 14.20 2.50
C LEU A 87 9.57 15.05 2.77
N PHE A 88 9.47 16.37 2.63
CA PHE A 88 10.57 17.28 2.94
C PHE A 88 10.90 17.28 4.44
N CYS A 89 9.88 17.34 5.31
CA CYS A 89 10.06 17.25 6.76
C CYS A 89 10.69 15.92 7.19
N ILE A 90 10.30 14.80 6.57
CA ILE A 90 10.84 13.47 6.87
C ILE A 90 12.29 13.40 6.45
N PHE A 91 12.62 13.87 5.25
CA PHE A 91 14.00 13.89 4.75
C PHE A 91 14.90 14.68 5.71
N ILE A 92 14.57 15.93 6.01
CA ILE A 92 15.41 16.75 6.88
C ILE A 92 15.43 16.20 8.31
N GLY A 93 14.26 15.84 8.85
CA GLY A 93 14.13 15.42 10.24
C GLY A 93 14.94 14.16 10.54
N LEU A 94 14.85 13.13 9.69
CA LEU A 94 15.60 11.90 9.90
C LEU A 94 17.11 12.13 9.77
N TRP A 95 17.56 12.87 8.76
CA TRP A 95 18.99 13.11 8.53
C TRP A 95 19.64 14.02 9.59
N VAL A 96 18.90 14.98 10.15
CA VAL A 96 19.40 15.83 11.26
C VAL A 96 19.49 15.05 12.57
N CYS A 97 18.61 14.06 12.79
CA CYS A 97 18.62 13.25 14.01
C CYS A 97 19.82 12.31 14.12
N ILE A 98 20.35 11.80 13.00
CA ILE A 98 21.50 10.88 13.00
C ILE A 98 22.75 11.48 13.67
N PRO A 99 23.32 12.61 13.20
CA PRO A 99 24.52 13.17 13.81
C PRO A 99 24.25 13.59 15.26
N ALA A 100 23.06 14.12 15.56
CA ALA A 100 22.69 14.50 16.92
C ALA A 100 22.70 13.31 17.89
N ALA A 101 22.23 12.13 17.45
CA ALA A 101 22.23 10.92 18.26
C ALA A 101 23.61 10.25 18.36
N LEU A 102 24.48 10.43 17.36
CA LEU A 102 25.86 9.90 17.34
C LEU A 102 26.83 10.72 18.20
N LEU A 103 26.64 12.03 18.28
CA LEU A 103 27.53 12.93 19.03
C LEU A 103 27.38 12.82 20.55
N GLN A 104 26.49 11.95 21.04
CA GLN A 104 26.25 11.77 22.46
C GLN A 104 27.26 10.78 23.07
N ASP A 105 27.86 11.13 24.21
CA ASP A 105 28.85 10.31 24.94
C ASP A 105 28.33 8.93 25.41
N LYS A 106 27.01 8.69 25.28
CA LYS A 106 26.30 7.49 25.71
C LYS A 106 26.28 6.39 24.65
N THR A 107 26.63 6.70 23.41
CA THR A 107 26.61 5.78 22.27
C THR A 107 28.04 5.32 22.00
N THR A 108 28.30 4.01 22.05
CA THR A 108 29.61 3.49 21.67
C THR A 108 29.81 3.50 20.16
N ASP A 109 31.07 3.51 19.70
CA ASP A 109 31.42 3.42 18.27
C ASP A 109 30.64 2.29 17.57
N LEU A 110 29.88 2.61 16.51
CA LEU A 110 29.05 1.66 15.76
C LEU A 110 29.85 0.49 15.18
N SER A 111 31.14 0.70 14.91
CA SER A 111 32.05 -0.30 14.36
C SER A 111 32.40 -1.40 15.37
N ARG A 112 32.29 -1.15 16.68
CA ARG A 112 32.66 -2.12 17.71
C ARG A 112 31.69 -3.30 17.78
N ASN A 113 30.40 -3.06 17.59
CA ASN A 113 29.38 -4.10 17.58
C ASN A 113 28.78 -4.31 16.18
N ALA A 114 29.58 -4.09 15.11
CA ALA A 114 29.12 -4.26 13.74
C ALA A 114 28.50 -5.65 13.47
N GLY A 115 29.06 -6.70 14.08
CA GLY A 115 28.54 -8.07 13.99
C GLY A 115 27.12 -8.24 14.57
N ASP A 116 26.75 -7.45 15.58
CA ASP A 116 25.48 -7.62 16.30
C ASP A 116 24.27 -7.06 15.54
N TRP A 117 24.49 -6.07 14.67
CA TRP A 117 23.40 -5.41 13.93
C TRP A 117 23.43 -5.67 12.42
N ILE A 118 24.57 -6.05 11.84
CA ILE A 118 24.64 -6.57 10.47
C ILE A 118 24.13 -8.01 10.43
N GLY A 119 24.56 -8.83 11.40
CA GLY A 119 24.18 -10.24 11.54
C GLY A 119 24.59 -11.13 10.36
N GLU A 120 24.31 -12.42 10.49
CA GLU A 120 24.42 -13.38 9.39
C GLU A 120 23.09 -14.12 9.23
N ILE A 121 22.67 -14.33 7.98
CA ILE A 121 21.54 -15.21 7.69
C ILE A 121 22.04 -16.64 7.93
N GLY A 122 21.48 -17.33 8.91
CA GLY A 122 21.98 -18.60 9.46
C GLY A 122 22.13 -19.77 8.48
N GLY A 123 21.55 -20.92 8.82
CA GLY A 123 21.65 -22.13 8.02
C GLY A 123 20.84 -22.06 6.72
N PHE A 124 20.83 -23.18 5.98
CA PHE A 124 20.01 -23.33 4.76
C PHE A 124 18.51 -23.10 5.05
N ARG A 125 18.06 -23.54 6.23
CA ARG A 125 16.66 -23.42 6.70
C ARG A 125 16.23 -21.95 6.80
N GLU A 126 17.02 -21.13 7.46
CA GLU A 126 16.75 -19.69 7.64
C GLU A 126 16.90 -18.92 6.33
N LYS A 127 17.88 -19.27 5.50
CA LYS A 127 18.07 -18.68 4.17
C LYS A 127 16.87 -18.92 3.26
N SER A 128 16.29 -20.12 3.31
CA SER A 128 15.08 -20.47 2.56
C SER A 128 13.90 -19.58 2.94
N LEU A 129 13.64 -19.42 4.25
CA LEU A 129 12.59 -18.51 4.75
C LEU A 129 12.86 -17.06 4.36
N TRP A 130 14.12 -16.62 4.46
CA TRP A 130 14.51 -15.25 4.10
C TRP A 130 14.25 -14.96 2.61
N VAL A 131 14.60 -15.90 1.72
CA VAL A 131 14.30 -15.77 0.28
C VAL A 131 12.80 -15.75 0.03
N ASP A 132 12.02 -16.59 0.70
CA ASP A 132 10.55 -16.60 0.56
C ASP A 132 9.94 -15.24 0.94
N CYS A 133 10.35 -14.69 2.08
CA CYS A 133 9.90 -13.37 2.54
C CYS A 133 10.39 -12.23 1.62
N MET A 134 11.62 -12.32 1.11
CA MET A 134 12.16 -11.35 0.15
C MET A 134 11.32 -11.32 -1.13
N LEU A 135 11.03 -12.49 -1.72
CA LEU A 135 10.22 -12.58 -2.94
C LEU A 135 8.79 -12.09 -2.70
N LEU A 136 8.22 -12.42 -1.53
CA LEU A 136 6.91 -11.93 -1.11
C LEU A 136 6.85 -10.40 -1.07
N LEU A 137 7.84 -9.75 -0.46
CA LEU A 137 7.85 -8.29 -0.35
C LEU A 137 8.11 -7.61 -1.70
N VAL A 138 9.06 -8.14 -2.49
CA VAL A 138 9.42 -7.56 -3.79
C VAL A 138 8.26 -7.68 -4.78
N PHE A 139 7.68 -8.87 -4.92
CA PHE A 139 6.64 -9.12 -5.92
C PHE A 139 5.23 -8.79 -5.40
N GLY A 140 4.97 -8.94 -4.11
CA GLY A 140 3.72 -8.48 -3.47
C GLY A 140 3.57 -6.96 -3.48
N GLY A 141 4.69 -6.22 -3.50
CA GLY A 141 4.68 -4.77 -3.68
C GLY A 141 4.35 -4.30 -5.09
N ILE A 142 4.36 -5.18 -6.10
CA ILE A 142 4.03 -4.81 -7.49
C ILE A 142 2.55 -4.45 -7.64
N PRO A 143 1.58 -5.32 -7.31
CA PRO A 143 0.15 -4.99 -7.45
C PRO A 143 -0.39 -4.01 -6.38
N TRP A 144 0.46 -3.16 -5.80
CA TRP A 144 0.08 -2.32 -4.66
C TRP A 144 -0.73 -1.09 -5.07
N GLN A 145 -1.99 -1.00 -4.61
CA GLN A 145 -2.94 0.02 -5.07
C GLN A 145 -2.48 1.45 -4.73
N VAL A 146 -1.97 1.72 -3.52
CA VAL A 146 -1.49 3.08 -3.15
C VAL A 146 -0.51 3.64 -4.18
N TYR A 147 0.38 2.80 -4.68
CA TYR A 147 1.36 3.19 -5.68
C TYR A 147 0.69 3.43 -7.04
N PHE A 148 -0.18 2.51 -7.48
CA PHE A 148 -0.90 2.64 -8.73
C PHE A 148 -1.81 3.86 -8.79
N GLN A 149 -2.40 4.29 -7.67
CA GLN A 149 -3.16 5.54 -7.63
C GLN A 149 -2.34 6.75 -8.09
N ARG A 150 -1.08 6.85 -7.67
CA ARG A 150 -0.18 7.96 -8.04
C ARG A 150 0.27 7.87 -9.50
N VAL A 151 0.52 6.64 -9.98
CA VAL A 151 0.88 6.38 -11.38
C VAL A 151 -0.28 6.72 -12.32
N LEU A 152 -1.50 6.32 -11.96
CA LEU A 152 -2.71 6.56 -12.73
C LEU A 152 -3.19 8.02 -12.64
N SER A 153 -2.82 8.75 -11.59
CA SER A 153 -3.09 10.19 -11.45
C SER A 153 -2.03 11.12 -12.05
N SER A 154 -0.95 10.57 -12.63
CA SER A 154 0.07 11.36 -13.35
C SER A 154 -0.53 12.12 -14.56
N LYS A 155 0.27 12.78 -15.40
CA LYS A 155 -0.24 13.36 -16.68
C LYS A 155 0.08 12.46 -17.87
N THR A 156 1.27 11.87 -17.89
CA THR A 156 1.76 11.04 -19.00
C THR A 156 2.37 9.74 -18.49
N SER A 157 2.34 8.68 -19.31
CA SER A 157 2.93 7.38 -18.97
C SER A 157 4.45 7.45 -18.84
N SER A 158 5.13 8.16 -19.74
CA SER A 158 6.58 8.38 -19.65
C SER A 158 6.98 9.17 -18.40
N GLY A 159 6.16 10.14 -17.97
CA GLY A 159 6.38 10.88 -16.73
C GLY A 159 6.27 9.96 -15.51
N ALA A 160 5.23 9.12 -15.46
CA ALA A 160 5.03 8.16 -14.38
C ALA A 160 6.16 7.12 -14.29
N GLN A 161 6.69 6.66 -15.42
CA GLN A 161 7.85 5.75 -15.44
C GLN A 161 9.11 6.39 -14.84
N LYS A 162 9.47 7.60 -15.30
CA LYS A 162 10.65 8.33 -14.80
C LYS A 162 10.55 8.60 -13.30
N LEU A 163 9.39 9.07 -12.85
CA LEU A 163 9.12 9.34 -11.43
C LEU A 163 9.26 8.07 -10.58
N SER A 164 8.84 6.92 -11.09
CA SER A 164 8.98 5.64 -10.41
C SER A 164 10.44 5.20 -10.23
N PHE A 165 11.28 5.37 -11.25
CA PHE A 165 12.72 5.08 -11.12
C PHE A 165 13.42 6.02 -10.13
N VAL A 166 13.09 7.31 -10.19
CA VAL A 166 13.60 8.31 -9.24
C VAL A 166 13.16 7.98 -7.81
N ALA A 167 11.88 7.62 -7.62
CA ALA A 167 11.35 7.20 -6.34
C ALA A 167 12.07 5.95 -5.79
N GLY A 168 12.38 4.98 -6.65
CA GLY A 168 13.15 3.78 -6.25
C GLY A 168 14.52 4.12 -5.67
N ILE A 169 15.27 5.03 -6.31
CA ILE A 169 16.56 5.52 -5.79
C ILE A 169 16.34 6.31 -4.49
N GLY A 170 15.32 7.16 -4.45
CA GLY A 170 14.93 7.91 -3.25
C GLY A 170 14.62 7.01 -2.05
N CYS A 171 13.91 5.90 -2.25
CA CYS A 171 13.61 4.92 -1.20
C CYS A 171 14.88 4.31 -0.61
N ILE A 172 15.90 4.00 -1.43
CA ILE A 172 17.18 3.48 -0.93
C ILE A 172 17.85 4.51 -0.01
N MET A 173 17.88 5.78 -0.42
CA MET A 173 18.42 6.85 0.41
C MET A 173 17.64 7.03 1.72
N MET A 174 16.31 6.91 1.67
CA MET A 174 15.43 7.07 2.83
C MET A 174 15.43 5.86 3.78
N ALA A 175 15.88 4.69 3.32
CA ALA A 175 16.02 3.50 4.16
C ALA A 175 17.25 3.56 5.09
N ILE A 176 18.26 4.38 4.76
CA ILE A 176 19.51 4.49 5.53
C ILE A 176 19.26 5.08 6.94
N PRO A 177 18.56 6.22 7.11
CA PRO A 177 18.36 6.82 8.43
C PRO A 177 17.69 5.91 9.46
N PRO A 178 16.55 5.23 9.18
CA PRO A 178 15.92 4.34 10.15
C PRO A 178 16.82 3.17 10.56
N ALA A 179 17.59 2.61 9.61
CA ALA A 179 18.54 1.53 9.90
C ALA A 179 19.68 2.00 10.83
N LEU A 180 20.24 3.19 10.56
CA LEU A 180 21.26 3.79 11.42
C LEU A 180 20.73 4.12 12.82
N ILE A 181 19.49 4.61 12.92
CA ILE A 181 18.84 4.88 14.21
C ILE A 181 18.69 3.58 15.03
N GLY A 182 18.29 2.47 14.38
CA GLY A 182 18.26 1.16 15.02
C GLY A 182 19.64 0.69 15.49
N ALA A 183 20.68 0.88 14.67
CA ALA A 183 22.05 0.55 15.02
C ALA A 183 22.56 1.40 16.20
N ILE A 184 22.24 2.70 16.23
CA ILE A 184 22.55 3.60 17.35
C ILE A 184 21.88 3.08 18.63
N ALA A 185 20.57 2.80 18.58
CA ALA A 185 19.84 2.29 19.73
C ALA A 185 20.42 1.00 20.31
N ARG A 186 20.93 0.11 19.45
CA ARG A 186 21.57 -1.14 19.87
C ARG A 186 22.92 -0.90 20.56
N ASN A 187 23.66 0.12 20.14
CA ASN A 187 24.98 0.49 20.64
C ASN A 187 24.96 1.50 21.81
N THR A 188 23.78 2.01 22.17
CA THR A 188 23.63 2.90 23.33
C THR A 188 23.46 2.09 24.61
N ASP A 189 24.18 2.46 25.67
CA ASP A 189 23.87 1.98 27.03
C ASP A 189 22.71 2.81 27.61
N TRP A 190 21.51 2.21 27.59
CA TRP A 190 20.30 2.87 28.04
C TRP A 190 20.28 3.16 29.55
N ARG A 191 21.18 2.57 30.35
CA ARG A 191 21.33 2.91 31.78
C ARG A 191 21.81 4.35 32.00
N LEU A 192 22.59 4.87 31.06
CA LEU A 192 23.12 6.24 31.12
C LEU A 192 22.07 7.29 30.67
N THR A 193 20.93 6.84 30.16
CA THR A 193 19.85 7.72 29.73
C THR A 193 18.83 7.96 30.85
N GLU A 194 17.92 8.91 30.62
CA GLU A 194 16.79 9.19 31.52
C GLU A 194 15.61 8.21 31.29
N TYR A 195 15.73 7.33 30.30
CA TYR A 195 14.70 6.35 29.98
C TYR A 195 14.60 5.27 31.08
N SER A 196 13.37 5.03 31.55
CA SER A 196 13.04 3.93 32.45
C SER A 196 11.91 3.12 31.81
N PRO A 197 12.19 1.87 31.36
CA PRO A 197 11.22 1.09 30.60
C PRO A 197 9.92 0.76 31.34
N TRP A 198 9.97 0.69 32.67
CA TRP A 198 8.84 0.27 33.52
C TRP A 198 8.29 1.39 34.41
N GLY A 199 8.79 2.63 34.27
CA GLY A 199 8.36 3.78 35.08
C GLY A 199 8.63 3.65 36.59
N ASN A 200 9.31 2.59 37.02
CA ASN A 200 9.63 2.29 38.42
C ASN A 200 11.09 2.63 38.77
N GLY A 201 11.80 3.35 37.89
CA GLY A 201 13.20 3.74 38.08
C GLY A 201 14.23 2.64 37.75
N THR A 202 13.79 1.42 37.40
CA THR A 202 14.71 0.38 36.93
C THR A 202 15.21 0.72 35.53
N LYS A 203 16.51 0.49 35.31
CA LYS A 203 17.20 0.80 34.06
C LYS A 203 17.78 -0.47 33.46
N SER A 204 17.53 -0.67 32.17
CA SER A 204 18.11 -1.76 31.40
C SER A 204 19.24 -1.23 30.51
N GLN A 205 20.23 -2.07 30.23
CA GLN A 205 21.31 -1.74 29.29
C GLN A 205 20.80 -1.67 27.86
N HIS A 206 19.81 -2.49 27.53
CA HIS A 206 19.17 -2.53 26.21
C HIS A 206 17.67 -2.27 26.35
N ILE A 207 17.05 -1.72 25.29
CA ILE A 207 15.60 -1.63 25.20
C ILE A 207 15.00 -3.05 25.33
N PRO A 208 14.04 -3.27 26.24
CA PRO A 208 13.35 -4.54 26.36
C PRO A 208 12.71 -5.01 25.06
N ALA A 209 12.65 -6.32 24.84
CA ALA A 209 12.17 -6.91 23.58
C ALA A 209 10.73 -6.48 23.24
N ASP A 210 9.89 -6.27 24.26
CA ASP A 210 8.50 -5.81 24.18
C ASP A 210 8.35 -4.34 23.75
N GLN A 211 9.39 -3.52 23.88
CA GLN A 211 9.37 -2.08 23.54
C GLN A 211 10.23 -1.76 22.31
N THR A 212 10.64 -2.78 21.55
CA THR A 212 11.44 -2.63 20.33
C THR A 212 10.72 -1.83 19.23
N ASN A 213 9.38 -1.84 19.24
CA ASN A 213 8.54 -1.00 18.38
C ASN A 213 8.69 0.51 18.65
N MET A 214 9.18 0.91 19.82
CA MET A 214 9.36 2.31 20.24
C MET A 214 10.81 2.80 20.08
N VAL A 215 11.70 2.02 19.48
CA VAL A 215 13.13 2.35 19.35
C VAL A 215 13.37 3.73 18.72
N VAL A 216 12.74 4.01 17.58
CA VAL A 216 12.92 5.28 16.86
C VAL A 216 12.50 6.49 17.71
N PRO A 217 11.26 6.54 18.25
CA PRO A 217 10.87 7.68 19.08
C PRO A 217 11.67 7.79 20.38
N LEU A 218 12.11 6.67 20.98
CA LEU A 218 12.98 6.69 22.16
C LEU A 218 14.35 7.31 21.86
N VAL A 219 14.97 6.96 20.73
CA VAL A 219 16.24 7.58 20.30
C VAL A 219 16.08 9.09 20.15
N PHE A 220 15.00 9.54 19.52
CA PHE A 220 14.77 10.97 19.35
C PHE A 220 14.50 11.67 20.68
N GLN A 221 13.73 11.08 21.58
CA GLN A 221 13.40 11.68 22.86
C GLN A 221 14.62 11.76 23.79
N TYR A 222 15.46 10.72 23.85
CA TYR A 222 16.48 10.58 24.90
C TYR A 222 17.92 10.77 24.43
N LEU A 223 18.19 10.70 23.13
CA LEU A 223 19.55 10.82 22.57
C LEU A 223 19.76 12.08 21.74
N THR A 224 18.72 12.90 21.54
CA THR A 224 18.85 14.15 20.76
C THR A 224 18.47 15.38 21.59
N PRO A 225 19.00 16.58 21.26
CA PRO A 225 18.56 17.83 21.88
C PRO A 225 17.06 18.08 21.64
N LYS A 226 16.40 18.80 22.56
CA LYS A 226 14.94 19.05 22.53
C LYS A 226 14.41 19.54 21.18
N TRP A 227 15.14 20.43 20.51
CA TRP A 227 14.74 20.97 19.20
C TRP A 227 14.86 19.93 18.08
N VAL A 228 15.89 19.08 18.11
CA VAL A 228 16.06 17.96 17.14
C VAL A 228 14.99 16.92 17.38
N SER A 229 14.74 16.58 18.65
CA SER A 229 13.70 15.64 19.06
C SER A 229 12.34 16.04 18.53
N PHE A 230 11.96 17.32 18.68
CA PHE A 230 10.71 17.85 18.15
C PHE A 230 10.59 17.67 16.62
N ILE A 231 11.67 18.00 15.88
CA ILE A 231 11.69 17.84 14.42
C ILE A 231 11.64 16.35 14.03
N GLY A 232 12.40 15.48 14.70
CA GLY A 232 12.46 14.05 14.41
C GLY A 232 11.16 13.31 14.71
N LEU A 233 10.56 13.57 15.87
CA LEU A 233 9.27 12.99 16.26
C LEU A 233 8.12 13.53 15.39
N GLY A 234 8.17 14.81 15.01
CA GLY A 234 7.27 15.40 14.02
C GLY A 234 7.43 14.77 12.64
N ALA A 235 8.67 14.52 12.20
CA ALA A 235 8.99 13.85 10.95
C ALA A 235 8.46 12.41 10.90
N VAL A 236 8.64 11.63 11.98
CA VAL A 236 8.07 10.27 12.05
C VAL A 236 6.54 10.34 12.02
N SER A 237 5.94 11.24 12.79
CA SER A 237 4.48 11.41 12.78
C SER A 237 3.96 11.79 11.39
N ALA A 238 4.67 12.68 10.67
CA ALA A 238 4.36 13.07 9.31
C ALA A 238 4.47 11.91 8.30
N ALA A 239 5.52 11.08 8.39
CA ALA A 239 5.72 9.91 7.54
C ALA A 239 4.60 8.88 7.70
N VAL A 240 4.23 8.66 8.95
CA VAL A 240 3.25 7.64 9.30
C VAL A 240 1.85 8.12 8.95
N MET A 241 1.54 9.41 9.15
CA MET A 241 0.24 9.98 8.78
C MET A 241 0.01 9.96 7.27
N SER A 242 0.98 10.42 6.45
CA SER A 242 0.87 10.39 4.98
C SER A 242 0.61 8.99 4.42
N SER A 243 1.25 7.99 5.03
CA SER A 243 1.13 6.59 4.66
C SER A 243 -0.23 6.00 5.06
N ALA A 244 -0.72 6.34 6.27
CA ALA A 244 -2.03 5.92 6.75
C ALA A 244 -3.13 6.45 5.83
N ASP A 245 -3.07 7.75 5.53
CA ASP A 245 -4.08 8.43 4.72
C ASP A 245 -4.16 7.82 3.32
N SER A 246 -2.99 7.61 2.69
CA SER A 246 -2.90 6.99 1.37
C SER A 246 -3.44 5.56 1.35
N SER A 247 -3.14 4.74 2.37
CA SER A 247 -3.58 3.34 2.44
C SER A 247 -5.10 3.21 2.69
N VAL A 248 -5.64 3.99 3.62
CA VAL A 248 -7.07 3.99 3.92
C VAL A 248 -7.86 4.53 2.71
N LEU A 249 -7.40 5.60 2.08
CA LEU A 249 -7.98 6.12 0.85
C LEU A 249 -7.88 5.11 -0.30
N SER A 250 -6.79 4.34 -0.35
CA SER A 250 -6.57 3.27 -1.32
C SER A 250 -7.63 2.18 -1.26
N ALA A 251 -7.84 1.62 -0.07
CA ALA A 251 -8.89 0.64 0.16
C ALA A 251 -10.29 1.19 -0.10
N ALA A 252 -10.55 2.42 0.37
CA ALA A 252 -11.86 3.05 0.23
C ALA A 252 -12.21 3.37 -1.24
N SER A 253 -11.24 3.80 -2.05
CA SER A 253 -11.49 4.10 -3.46
C SER A 253 -11.69 2.83 -4.28
N MET A 254 -10.95 1.75 -4.01
CA MET A 254 -11.20 0.45 -4.63
C MET A 254 -12.61 -0.06 -4.30
N PHE A 255 -13.05 0.07 -3.05
CA PHE A 255 -14.39 -0.33 -2.68
C PHE A 255 -15.46 0.52 -3.40
N ALA A 256 -15.35 1.85 -3.33
CA ALA A 256 -16.34 2.75 -3.92
C ALA A 256 -16.41 2.62 -5.45
N HIS A 257 -15.27 2.44 -6.12
CA HIS A 257 -15.23 2.31 -7.57
C HIS A 257 -15.51 0.88 -8.05
N ASN A 258 -14.71 -0.10 -7.63
CA ASN A 258 -14.77 -1.45 -8.19
C ASN A 258 -15.92 -2.28 -7.63
N ILE A 259 -16.25 -2.12 -6.35
CA ILE A 259 -17.31 -2.91 -5.72
C ILE A 259 -18.64 -2.18 -5.83
N TRP A 260 -18.74 -0.96 -5.32
CA TRP A 260 -20.01 -0.24 -5.31
C TRP A 260 -20.46 0.15 -6.71
N LYS A 261 -19.69 0.98 -7.43
CA LYS A 261 -20.10 1.46 -8.75
C LYS A 261 -20.11 0.34 -9.78
N LEU A 262 -19.03 -0.43 -9.93
CA LEU A 262 -18.92 -1.40 -11.02
C LEU A 262 -19.64 -2.74 -10.78
N THR A 263 -19.85 -3.17 -9.53
CA THR A 263 -20.44 -4.50 -9.25
C THR A 263 -21.85 -4.42 -8.68
N ILE A 264 -22.10 -3.53 -7.71
CA ILE A 264 -23.38 -3.47 -6.97
C ILE A 264 -24.38 -2.53 -7.65
N ARG A 265 -23.96 -1.31 -8.00
CA ARG A 265 -24.83 -0.25 -8.53
C ARG A 265 -24.19 0.50 -9.71
N PRO A 266 -24.27 -0.07 -10.94
CA PRO A 266 -23.70 0.51 -12.17
C PRO A 266 -24.12 1.95 -12.48
N HIS A 267 -25.32 2.35 -12.04
CA HIS A 267 -25.87 3.69 -12.27
C HIS A 267 -25.67 4.67 -11.10
N ALA A 268 -24.72 4.38 -10.19
CA ALA A 268 -24.42 5.28 -9.08
C ALA A 268 -23.85 6.62 -9.60
N SER A 269 -24.38 7.72 -9.06
CA SER A 269 -23.87 9.07 -9.36
C SER A 269 -22.50 9.31 -8.69
N GLU A 270 -21.69 10.23 -9.23
CA GLU A 270 -20.39 10.57 -8.63
C GLU A 270 -20.49 11.04 -7.17
N LYS A 271 -21.57 11.77 -6.83
CA LYS A 271 -21.84 12.19 -5.44
C LYS A 271 -22.05 10.99 -4.52
N GLU A 272 -22.72 9.96 -5.00
CA GLU A 272 -22.95 8.73 -4.26
C GLU A 272 -21.63 7.97 -4.04
N VAL A 273 -20.80 7.86 -5.07
CA VAL A 273 -19.48 7.20 -4.99
C VAL A 273 -18.59 7.89 -3.94
N ILE A 274 -18.59 9.22 -3.89
CA ILE A 274 -17.82 9.98 -2.88
C ILE A 274 -18.34 9.72 -1.46
N VAL A 275 -19.66 9.66 -1.26
CA VAL A 275 -20.25 9.36 0.06
C VAL A 275 -19.89 7.94 0.50
N VAL A 276 -19.98 6.97 -0.40
CA VAL A 276 -19.60 5.58 -0.13
C VAL A 276 -18.10 5.47 0.18
N MET A 277 -17.25 6.18 -0.55
CA MET A 277 -15.82 6.26 -0.28
C MET A 277 -15.55 6.80 1.14
N ARG A 278 -16.23 7.88 1.54
CA ARG A 278 -16.12 8.47 2.89
C ARG A 278 -16.56 7.52 4.00
N PHE A 279 -17.64 6.79 3.81
CA PHE A 279 -18.07 5.76 4.75
C PHE A 279 -17.04 4.61 4.82
N SER A 280 -16.49 4.21 3.68
CA SER A 280 -15.47 3.16 3.60
C SER A 280 -14.18 3.54 4.30
N ILE A 281 -13.77 4.82 4.28
CA ILE A 281 -12.62 5.33 5.06
C ILE A 281 -12.80 5.03 6.55
N ILE A 282 -13.99 5.27 7.10
CA ILE A 282 -14.29 5.02 8.52
C ILE A 282 -14.23 3.52 8.82
N VAL A 283 -14.82 2.69 7.96
CA VAL A 283 -14.84 1.23 8.14
C VAL A 283 -13.43 0.65 8.07
N VAL A 284 -12.65 1.00 7.05
CA VAL A 284 -11.27 0.51 6.88
C VAL A 284 -10.38 1.00 8.03
N GLY A 285 -10.49 2.27 8.42
CA GLY A 285 -9.76 2.81 9.57
C GLY A 285 -10.10 2.09 10.88
N GLY A 286 -11.38 1.77 11.10
CA GLY A 286 -11.84 0.96 12.23
C GLY A 286 -11.24 -0.45 12.21
N LEU A 287 -11.30 -1.14 11.07
CA LEU A 287 -10.69 -2.47 10.90
C LEU A 287 -9.18 -2.45 11.15
N ALA A 288 -8.47 -1.48 10.57
CA ALA A 288 -7.03 -1.31 10.77
C ALA A 288 -6.70 -1.02 12.25
N THR A 289 -7.53 -0.26 12.95
CA THR A 289 -7.37 0.00 14.40
C THR A 289 -7.54 -1.28 15.21
N VAL A 290 -8.57 -2.09 14.94
CA VAL A 290 -8.76 -3.38 15.61
C VAL A 290 -7.56 -4.30 15.39
N MET A 291 -7.06 -4.35 14.15
CA MET A 291 -5.85 -5.14 13.84
C MET A 291 -4.60 -4.60 14.55
N ALA A 292 -4.41 -3.29 14.62
CA ALA A 292 -3.29 -2.66 15.34
C ALA A 292 -3.33 -2.90 16.85
N LEU A 293 -4.53 -3.04 17.43
CA LEU A 293 -4.71 -3.33 18.85
C LEU A 293 -4.57 -4.81 19.20
N THR A 294 -4.77 -5.71 18.24
CA THR A 294 -4.69 -7.16 18.44
C THR A 294 -3.30 -7.73 18.13
N ILE A 295 -2.61 -7.19 17.12
CA ILE A 295 -1.28 -7.65 16.71
C ILE A 295 -0.23 -6.65 17.19
N HIS A 296 0.49 -7.01 18.25
CA HIS A 296 1.51 -6.15 18.88
C HIS A 296 2.87 -6.12 18.15
N SER A 297 2.91 -6.53 16.88
CA SER A 297 4.12 -6.52 16.06
C SER A 297 3.92 -5.70 14.79
N ILE A 298 4.55 -4.52 14.73
CA ILE A 298 4.55 -3.64 13.54
C ILE A 298 5.18 -4.38 12.34
N TYR A 299 6.33 -5.02 12.57
CA TYR A 299 6.99 -5.84 11.55
C TYR A 299 6.09 -6.98 11.07
N GLY A 300 5.35 -7.60 12.01
CA GLY A 300 4.42 -8.66 11.71
C GLY A 300 3.30 -8.22 10.78
N LEU A 301 2.64 -7.11 11.14
CA LEU A 301 1.61 -6.48 10.29
C LEU A 301 2.16 -6.06 8.92
N TRP A 302 3.40 -5.59 8.86
CA TRP A 302 4.05 -5.20 7.62
C TRP A 302 4.26 -6.37 6.66
N TYR A 303 4.80 -7.51 7.09
CA TYR A 303 4.96 -8.62 6.12
C TYR A 303 3.60 -9.25 5.73
N LEU A 304 2.62 -9.28 6.66
CA LEU A 304 1.27 -9.79 6.38
C LEU A 304 0.55 -8.98 5.29
N CYS A 305 0.89 -7.69 5.13
CA CYS A 305 0.25 -6.83 4.15
C CYS A 305 0.51 -7.29 2.70
N ALA A 306 1.69 -7.83 2.42
CA ALA A 306 2.07 -8.30 1.09
C ALA A 306 1.71 -9.77 0.84
N ASP A 307 1.23 -10.50 1.84
CA ASP A 307 1.12 -11.95 1.81
C ASP A 307 0.08 -12.49 0.82
N LEU A 308 -1.21 -12.17 1.03
CA LEU A 308 -2.27 -12.56 0.09
C LEU A 308 -2.15 -11.83 -1.25
N VAL A 309 -1.61 -10.62 -1.23
CA VAL A 309 -1.34 -9.83 -2.43
C VAL A 309 -0.31 -10.55 -3.31
N TYR A 310 0.75 -11.09 -2.72
CA TYR A 310 1.77 -11.85 -3.43
C TYR A 310 1.26 -13.20 -3.94
N VAL A 311 0.57 -13.98 -3.11
CA VAL A 311 0.15 -15.34 -3.49
C VAL A 311 -0.98 -15.33 -4.52
N ILE A 312 -1.88 -14.34 -4.46
CA ILE A 312 -3.11 -14.32 -5.26
C ILE A 312 -3.07 -13.21 -6.31
N LEU A 313 -2.85 -11.95 -5.92
CA LEU A 313 -3.00 -10.84 -6.88
C LEU A 313 -1.86 -10.75 -7.88
N PHE A 314 -0.62 -10.93 -7.43
CA PHE A 314 0.54 -10.85 -8.30
C PHE A 314 0.51 -11.84 -9.48
N PRO A 315 0.29 -13.17 -9.28
CA PRO A 315 0.22 -14.10 -10.41
C PRO A 315 -0.93 -13.78 -11.37
N GLN A 316 -2.05 -13.29 -10.83
CA GLN A 316 -3.24 -12.99 -11.62
C GLN A 316 -3.00 -11.72 -12.43
N LEU A 317 -2.30 -10.73 -11.86
CA LEU A 317 -1.85 -9.54 -12.58
C LEU A 317 -0.96 -9.90 -13.77
N LEU A 318 0.02 -10.80 -13.57
CA LEU A 318 0.90 -11.26 -14.65
C LEU A 318 0.09 -11.89 -15.78
N CYS A 319 -0.90 -12.72 -15.44
CA CYS A 319 -1.80 -13.33 -16.41
C CYS A 319 -2.67 -12.29 -17.14
N VAL A 320 -3.17 -11.28 -16.44
CA VAL A 320 -4.01 -10.23 -17.05
C VAL A 320 -3.19 -9.41 -18.06
N VAL A 321 -2.02 -8.94 -17.66
CA VAL A 321 -1.19 -8.01 -18.43
C VAL A 321 -0.44 -8.70 -19.56
N TYR A 322 0.23 -9.81 -19.29
CA TYR A 322 1.16 -10.42 -20.25
C TYR A 322 0.56 -11.63 -20.99
N PHE A 323 -0.41 -12.33 -20.39
CA PHE A 323 -0.95 -13.57 -20.97
C PHE A 323 -2.33 -13.40 -21.58
N LYS A 324 -2.40 -13.07 -22.88
CA LYS A 324 -3.67 -12.82 -23.60
C LYS A 324 -4.68 -13.97 -23.54
N ARG A 325 -4.23 -15.23 -23.41
CA ARG A 325 -5.10 -16.42 -23.37
C ARG A 325 -5.65 -16.76 -21.98
N SER A 326 -5.40 -15.94 -20.96
CA SER A 326 -5.97 -16.15 -19.63
C SER A 326 -7.47 -15.85 -19.63
N ASN A 327 -8.26 -16.70 -18.98
CA ASN A 327 -9.71 -16.55 -18.84
C ASN A 327 -10.17 -16.65 -17.38
N THR A 328 -11.46 -16.42 -17.16
CA THR A 328 -12.07 -16.37 -15.83
C THR A 328 -12.03 -17.70 -15.08
N TYR A 329 -12.18 -18.85 -15.76
CA TYR A 329 -12.05 -20.17 -15.12
C TYR A 329 -10.64 -20.38 -14.57
N GLY A 330 -9.63 -20.00 -15.36
CA GLY A 330 -8.25 -20.03 -14.88
C GLY A 330 -8.03 -19.10 -13.70
N CYS A 331 -8.54 -17.88 -13.74
CA CYS A 331 -8.45 -16.93 -12.63
C CYS A 331 -9.04 -17.50 -11.33
N LEU A 332 -10.25 -18.09 -11.38
CA LEU A 332 -10.90 -18.70 -10.23
C LEU A 332 -10.14 -19.93 -9.70
N CYS A 333 -9.64 -20.79 -10.60
CA CYS A 333 -8.85 -21.95 -10.23
C CYS A 333 -7.54 -21.54 -9.54
N GLY A 334 -6.80 -20.60 -10.13
CA GLY A 334 -5.58 -20.03 -9.55
C GLY A 334 -5.84 -19.39 -8.19
N TYR A 335 -6.90 -18.59 -8.07
CA TYR A 335 -7.31 -17.99 -6.80
C TYR A 335 -7.59 -19.05 -5.73
N ALA A 336 -8.39 -20.06 -6.05
CA ALA A 336 -8.74 -21.11 -5.10
C ALA A 336 -7.52 -21.91 -4.66
N VAL A 337 -6.66 -22.34 -5.59
CA VAL A 337 -5.44 -23.10 -5.29
C VAL A 337 -4.46 -22.26 -4.47
N GLY A 338 -4.22 -21.00 -4.86
CA GLY A 338 -3.34 -20.09 -4.12
C GLY A 338 -3.83 -19.84 -2.70
N LEU A 339 -5.13 -19.56 -2.52
CA LEU A 339 -5.72 -19.35 -1.21
C LEU A 339 -5.65 -20.62 -0.34
N LEU A 340 -6.01 -21.79 -0.88
CA LEU A 340 -5.97 -23.05 -0.13
C LEU A 340 -4.56 -23.44 0.30
N LEU A 341 -3.58 -23.36 -0.60
CA LEU A 341 -2.18 -23.66 -0.27
C LEU A 341 -1.61 -22.67 0.74
N ARG A 342 -1.99 -21.39 0.65
CA ARG A 342 -1.53 -20.37 1.60
C ARG A 342 -2.13 -20.55 2.98
N LEU A 343 -3.45 -20.72 3.08
CA LEU A 343 -4.14 -20.88 4.37
C LEU A 343 -3.76 -22.20 5.05
N SER A 344 -3.57 -23.27 4.28
CA SER A 344 -3.16 -24.57 4.84
C SER A 344 -1.75 -24.56 5.44
N GLY A 345 -0.88 -23.64 5.03
CA GLY A 345 0.45 -23.45 5.64
C GLY A 345 0.42 -22.85 7.06
N GLY A 346 -0.72 -22.30 7.48
CA GLY A 346 -0.87 -21.63 8.79
C GLY A 346 -0.26 -20.23 8.84
N GLU A 347 -0.52 -19.53 9.94
CA GLU A 347 0.08 -18.22 10.23
C GLU A 347 0.19 -18.01 11.75
N PRO A 348 1.38 -18.15 12.35
CA PRO A 348 1.58 -18.04 13.80
C PRO A 348 1.10 -16.70 14.38
N LEU A 349 1.29 -15.60 13.65
CA LEU A 349 0.92 -14.27 14.13
C LEU A 349 -0.59 -14.02 14.19
N LEU A 350 -1.37 -14.80 13.44
CA LEU A 350 -2.83 -14.77 13.48
C LEU A 350 -3.41 -15.95 14.29
N HIS A 351 -2.55 -16.72 14.95
CA HIS A 351 -2.91 -17.97 15.63
C HIS A 351 -3.64 -18.98 14.71
N PHE A 352 -3.35 -18.97 13.41
CA PHE A 352 -3.87 -19.96 12.47
C PHE A 352 -2.98 -21.20 12.46
N PRO A 353 -3.49 -22.38 12.87
CA PRO A 353 -2.71 -23.61 12.87
C PRO A 353 -2.38 -24.08 11.45
N ALA A 354 -1.19 -24.63 11.27
CA ALA A 354 -0.80 -25.27 10.01
C ALA A 354 -1.56 -26.60 9.85
N ILE A 355 -2.22 -26.77 8.70
CA ILE A 355 -2.86 -28.03 8.32
C ILE A 355 -1.85 -28.89 7.54
N ILE A 356 -1.09 -28.26 6.65
CA ILE A 356 -0.02 -28.90 5.88
C ILE A 356 1.32 -28.53 6.51
N HIS A 357 2.01 -29.54 7.02
CA HIS A 357 3.39 -29.40 7.48
C HIS A 357 4.32 -29.61 6.29
N TYR A 358 4.87 -28.52 5.76
CA TYR A 358 5.85 -28.59 4.67
C TYR A 358 7.19 -29.09 5.20
N PRO A 359 8.11 -29.54 4.32
CA PRO A 359 9.46 -29.91 4.75
C PRO A 359 10.11 -28.78 5.58
N MET A 360 10.93 -29.13 6.58
CA MET A 360 11.56 -28.15 7.48
C MET A 360 10.59 -27.38 8.41
N TYR A 361 9.35 -27.86 8.61
CA TYR A 361 8.42 -27.31 9.59
C TYR A 361 8.95 -27.42 11.02
N ASP A 362 8.80 -26.35 11.80
CA ASP A 362 9.09 -26.33 13.24
C ASP A 362 7.82 -26.53 14.05
N ALA A 363 7.76 -27.61 14.83
CA ALA A 363 6.64 -27.85 15.72
C ALA A 363 6.68 -26.97 16.99
N GLU A 364 7.86 -26.50 17.42
CA GLU A 364 7.99 -25.70 18.64
C GLU A 364 7.61 -24.23 18.40
N THR A 365 8.07 -23.68 17.27
CA THR A 365 7.79 -22.27 16.92
C THR A 365 6.60 -22.10 15.98
N GLY A 366 6.07 -23.19 15.42
CA GLY A 366 5.02 -23.15 14.39
C GLY A 366 5.48 -22.58 13.05
N THR A 367 6.79 -22.40 12.85
CA THR A 367 7.36 -21.70 11.70
C THR A 367 7.56 -22.65 10.52
N GLN A 368 7.08 -22.24 9.34
CA GLN A 368 7.32 -22.93 8.08
C GLN A 368 8.58 -22.33 7.42
N TYR A 369 9.65 -23.13 7.29
CA TYR A 369 10.91 -22.66 6.68
C TYR A 369 11.05 -23.00 5.20
N PHE A 370 10.29 -23.98 4.71
CA PHE A 370 10.15 -24.20 3.28
C PHE A 370 9.47 -22.98 2.65
N PRO A 371 9.87 -22.55 1.43
CA PRO A 371 9.38 -21.33 0.80
C PRO A 371 7.97 -21.56 0.22
N PHE A 372 7.03 -21.88 1.11
CA PHE A 372 5.69 -22.34 0.76
C PHE A 372 4.84 -21.20 0.19
N LYS A 373 5.14 -19.93 0.50
CA LYS A 373 4.41 -18.78 -0.06
C LYS A 373 4.76 -18.62 -1.53
N THR A 374 6.04 -18.68 -1.88
CA THR A 374 6.52 -18.70 -3.26
C THR A 374 5.98 -19.92 -4.00
N MET A 375 5.99 -21.10 -3.38
CA MET A 375 5.38 -22.30 -3.97
C MET A 375 3.88 -22.09 -4.25
N SER A 376 3.14 -21.51 -3.29
CA SER A 376 1.69 -21.24 -3.45
C SER A 376 1.42 -20.23 -4.57
N MET A 377 2.27 -19.21 -4.69
CA MET A 377 2.20 -18.23 -5.78
C MET A 377 2.44 -18.89 -7.14
N ILE A 378 3.49 -19.72 -7.27
CA ILE A 378 3.81 -20.44 -8.50
C ILE A 378 2.69 -21.43 -8.86
N ALA A 379 2.13 -22.12 -7.87
CA ALA A 379 0.99 -23.02 -8.06
C ALA A 379 -0.25 -22.25 -8.54
N SER A 380 -0.56 -21.10 -7.94
CA SER A 380 -1.64 -20.21 -8.40
C SER A 380 -1.44 -19.80 -9.87
N LEU A 381 -0.22 -19.35 -10.22
CA LEU A 381 0.13 -18.96 -11.59
C LEU A 381 -0.03 -20.11 -12.57
N TYR A 382 0.54 -21.28 -12.22
CA TYR A 382 0.47 -22.48 -13.05
C TYR A 382 -0.97 -22.93 -13.25
N CYS A 383 -1.76 -23.04 -12.18
CA CYS A 383 -3.17 -23.42 -12.25
C CYS A 383 -3.99 -22.43 -13.08
N CYS A 384 -3.71 -21.12 -12.96
CA CYS A 384 -4.36 -20.10 -13.76
C CYS A 384 -4.08 -20.31 -15.26
N VAL A 385 -2.81 -20.46 -15.64
CA VAL A 385 -2.41 -20.64 -17.05
C VAL A 385 -2.88 -21.98 -17.59
N ALA A 386 -2.64 -23.07 -16.87
CA ALA A 386 -3.00 -24.42 -17.29
C ALA A 386 -4.51 -24.53 -17.49
N THR A 387 -5.32 -24.14 -16.50
CA THR A 387 -6.78 -24.20 -16.60
C THR A 387 -7.30 -23.28 -17.69
N SER A 388 -6.72 -22.08 -17.88
CA SER A 388 -7.12 -21.19 -18.98
C SER A 388 -6.86 -21.81 -20.35
N LEU A 389 -5.70 -22.44 -20.54
CA LEU A 389 -5.35 -23.10 -21.80
C LEU A 389 -6.18 -24.36 -22.06
N THR A 390 -6.38 -25.17 -21.03
CA THR A 390 -7.19 -26.39 -21.12
C THR A 390 -8.64 -26.06 -21.44
N THR A 391 -9.24 -25.09 -20.76
CA THR A 391 -10.62 -24.66 -21.05
C THR A 391 -10.72 -24.08 -22.46
N LEU A 392 -9.78 -23.22 -22.87
CA LEU A 392 -9.73 -22.70 -24.24
C LEU A 392 -9.63 -23.82 -25.29
N TYR A 393 -8.81 -24.83 -25.04
CA TYR A 393 -8.67 -25.99 -25.92
C TYR A 393 -9.95 -26.82 -25.97
N LEU A 394 -10.55 -27.16 -24.83
CA LEU A 394 -11.75 -28.00 -24.74
C LEU A 394 -12.95 -27.36 -25.47
N PHE A 395 -13.14 -26.05 -25.33
CA PHE A 395 -14.20 -25.33 -26.01
C PHE A 395 -13.92 -25.15 -27.51
N LYS A 396 -12.68 -24.81 -27.91
CA LYS A 396 -12.35 -24.61 -29.34
C LYS A 396 -12.26 -25.91 -30.13
N SER A 397 -11.93 -27.03 -29.49
CA SER A 397 -11.89 -28.35 -30.13
C SER A 397 -13.28 -28.98 -30.27
N GLY A 398 -14.33 -28.36 -29.71
CA GLY A 398 -15.68 -28.90 -29.74
C GLY A 398 -15.91 -30.09 -28.81
N ILE A 399 -14.95 -30.40 -27.93
CA ILE A 399 -15.10 -31.46 -26.91
C ILE A 399 -16.15 -31.05 -25.86
N LEU A 400 -16.16 -29.77 -25.47
CA LEU A 400 -17.19 -29.20 -24.61
C LEU A 400 -18.20 -28.42 -25.44
N SER A 401 -19.50 -28.66 -25.22
CA SER A 401 -20.57 -27.85 -25.81
C SER A 401 -20.46 -26.39 -25.32
N PRO A 402 -20.72 -25.39 -26.19
CA PRO A 402 -20.76 -23.97 -25.81
C PRO A 402 -21.74 -23.64 -24.68
N GLU A 403 -22.76 -24.49 -24.45
CA GLU A 403 -23.73 -24.34 -23.36
C GLU A 403 -23.09 -24.49 -21.97
N TYR A 404 -21.96 -25.18 -21.87
CA TYR A 404 -21.21 -25.33 -20.62
C TYR A 404 -20.30 -24.12 -20.31
N ASP A 405 -20.27 -23.10 -21.17
CA ASP A 405 -19.58 -21.84 -20.87
C ASP A 405 -20.43 -20.94 -19.95
N VAL A 406 -20.64 -21.38 -18.70
CA VAL A 406 -21.48 -20.72 -17.68
C VAL A 406 -21.07 -19.27 -17.42
N LEU A 407 -19.76 -18.98 -17.50
CA LEU A 407 -19.21 -17.64 -17.29
C LEU A 407 -19.13 -16.82 -18.58
N ASN A 408 -19.51 -17.38 -19.75
CA ASN A 408 -19.44 -16.74 -21.07
C ASN A 408 -18.06 -16.13 -21.36
N CYS A 409 -17.00 -16.91 -21.12
CA CYS A 409 -15.62 -16.42 -21.13
C CYS A 409 -14.75 -16.96 -22.26
N VAL A 410 -15.24 -17.93 -23.04
CA VAL A 410 -14.43 -18.64 -24.04
C VAL A 410 -15.12 -18.68 -25.40
N VAL A 411 -16.41 -19.03 -25.46
CA VAL A 411 -17.15 -19.16 -26.73
C VAL A 411 -18.25 -18.10 -26.86
N ASN A 412 -18.85 -17.72 -25.73
CA ASN A 412 -19.93 -16.72 -25.68
C ASN A 412 -19.45 -15.36 -25.15
N ALA A 413 -18.14 -15.08 -25.24
CA ALA A 413 -17.61 -13.79 -24.80
C ALA A 413 -18.33 -12.67 -25.56
N PRO A 414 -18.90 -11.66 -24.87
CA PRO A 414 -19.52 -10.53 -25.55
C PRO A 414 -18.47 -9.91 -26.47
N ILE A 415 -18.82 -9.81 -27.75
CA ILE A 415 -17.97 -9.27 -28.81
C ILE A 415 -17.65 -7.81 -28.45
N LEU A 416 -16.48 -7.57 -27.88
CA LEU A 416 -15.83 -6.25 -27.82
C LEU A 416 -14.96 -6.04 -29.08
N ASP A 417 -15.38 -6.61 -30.21
CA ASP A 417 -14.76 -6.43 -31.53
C ASP A 417 -15.76 -5.71 -32.45
N SER A 418 -15.77 -4.38 -32.40
CA SER A 418 -16.16 -3.54 -33.55
C SER A 418 -14.96 -2.81 -34.15
N CYS A 419 -13.73 -3.10 -33.71
CA CYS A 419 -12.53 -2.47 -34.23
C CYS A 419 -11.51 -3.50 -34.70
N ARG A 420 -11.85 -4.35 -35.69
CA ARG A 420 -10.89 -4.98 -36.64
C ARG A 420 -11.51 -6.01 -37.59
N THR A 421 -12.53 -5.61 -38.35
CA THR A 421 -12.76 -6.14 -39.71
C THR A 421 -13.84 -5.30 -40.33
N ASP A 422 -13.47 -4.39 -41.23
CA ASP A 422 -14.04 -4.34 -42.58
C ASP A 422 -13.40 -3.20 -43.36
N SER A 423 -12.44 -3.59 -44.20
CA SER A 423 -12.12 -2.84 -45.40
C SER A 423 -13.18 -3.19 -46.44
N SER A 424 -14.29 -2.44 -46.49
CA SER A 424 -14.93 -1.97 -47.74
C SER A 424 -16.31 -1.35 -47.49
N ALA A 425 -16.49 -0.21 -48.14
CA ALA A 425 -17.74 0.45 -48.52
C ALA A 425 -18.51 1.29 -47.48
N ASP A 426 -18.78 2.51 -47.94
CA ASP A 426 -19.83 3.47 -47.58
C ASP A 426 -19.65 4.32 -46.30
N GLY A 427 -19.10 5.52 -46.55
CA GLY A 427 -19.11 6.62 -45.61
C GLY A 427 -20.47 7.29 -45.55
N HIS A 428 -21.11 7.25 -44.38
CA HIS A 428 -21.99 8.31 -43.87
C HIS A 428 -22.39 8.05 -42.40
N GLU A 429 -21.46 7.78 -41.48
CA GLU A 429 -21.82 7.63 -40.05
C GLU A 429 -20.81 8.21 -39.05
N LEU A 430 -19.75 8.89 -39.51
CA LEU A 430 -18.65 9.35 -38.64
C LEU A 430 -18.83 10.74 -37.97
N GLN A 431 -20.04 11.30 -37.95
CA GLN A 431 -20.25 12.70 -37.50
C GLN A 431 -21.05 12.87 -36.20
N CYS A 432 -21.65 11.82 -35.63
CA CYS A 432 -22.35 11.93 -34.35
C CYS A 432 -21.46 11.63 -33.12
N GLU A 433 -20.58 10.64 -33.16
CA GLU A 433 -19.81 10.23 -31.97
C GLU A 433 -18.64 11.16 -31.61
N LEU A 434 -18.06 11.86 -32.58
CA LEU A 434 -17.02 12.88 -32.34
C LEU A 434 -17.56 14.14 -31.66
N ARG A 435 -18.88 14.35 -31.66
CA ARG A 435 -19.51 15.54 -31.05
C ARG A 435 -19.76 15.33 -29.55
N ASP A 436 -20.07 14.10 -29.14
CA ASP A 436 -20.28 13.75 -27.72
C ASP A 436 -18.96 13.61 -26.95
N PHE A 437 -17.88 13.20 -27.62
CA PHE A 437 -16.55 13.11 -27.00
C PHE A 437 -15.94 14.49 -26.73
N ASN A 438 -16.07 15.44 -27.66
CA ASN A 438 -15.63 16.81 -27.47
C ASN A 438 -16.50 17.56 -26.44
N ALA A 439 -17.80 17.27 -26.36
CA ALA A 439 -18.68 17.84 -25.33
C ALA A 439 -18.35 17.35 -23.92
N ALA A 440 -17.89 16.09 -23.77
CA ALA A 440 -17.41 15.55 -22.50
C ALA A 440 -16.05 16.15 -22.10
N GLU A 441 -15.14 16.37 -23.04
CA GLU A 441 -13.84 17.01 -22.80
C GLU A 441 -13.97 18.49 -22.42
N ASP A 442 -14.89 19.22 -23.08
CA ASP A 442 -15.21 20.61 -22.74
C ASP A 442 -15.94 20.72 -21.39
N SER A 443 -16.82 19.76 -21.06
CA SER A 443 -17.45 19.70 -19.72
C SER A 443 -16.45 19.43 -18.60
N ILE A 444 -15.41 18.61 -18.86
CA ILE A 444 -14.33 18.33 -17.90
C ILE A 444 -13.40 19.53 -17.74
N ARG A 445 -13.11 20.28 -18.81
CA ARG A 445 -12.37 21.54 -18.75
C ARG A 445 -13.15 22.63 -18.01
N GLU A 446 -14.43 22.80 -18.29
CA GLU A 446 -15.29 23.74 -17.57
C GLU A 446 -15.41 23.37 -16.08
N LEU A 447 -15.45 22.08 -15.72
CA LEU A 447 -15.48 21.63 -14.32
C LEU A 447 -14.16 21.91 -13.58
N ALA A 448 -13.01 21.73 -14.25
CA ALA A 448 -11.70 22.09 -13.70
C ALA A 448 -11.57 23.61 -13.47
N GLU A 449 -12.15 24.43 -14.35
CA GLU A 449 -12.20 25.89 -14.18
C GLU A 449 -13.25 26.34 -13.15
N CYS A 450 -14.40 25.65 -13.05
CA CYS A 450 -15.45 25.93 -12.08
C CYS A 450 -15.04 25.56 -10.65
N GLU A 451 -14.29 24.47 -10.45
CA GLU A 451 -13.69 24.13 -9.14
C GLU A 451 -12.61 25.14 -8.73
N PHE A 452 -11.85 25.68 -9.69
CA PHE A 452 -10.86 26.74 -9.43
C PHE A 452 -11.50 28.07 -8.98
N GLN A 453 -12.77 28.31 -9.31
CA GLN A 453 -13.51 29.51 -8.91
C GLN A 453 -14.23 29.40 -7.56
N ARG A 454 -14.41 28.19 -7.00
CA ARG A 454 -15.28 27.96 -5.82
C ARG A 454 -14.59 28.04 -4.45
N TRP A 455 -13.32 28.42 -4.35
CA TRP A 455 -12.63 28.60 -3.06
C TRP A 455 -12.45 30.10 -2.69
N PRO A 456 -13.31 30.70 -1.84
CA PRO A 456 -13.27 32.15 -1.59
C PRO A 456 -12.16 32.58 -0.63
N LEU A 457 -11.51 31.65 0.08
CA LEU A 457 -10.63 31.98 1.21
C LEU A 457 -9.14 32.18 0.87
N GLN A 458 -8.67 31.78 -0.33
CA GLN A 458 -7.28 32.05 -0.77
C GLN A 458 -7.12 33.27 -1.70
N ARG A 459 -8.20 33.75 -2.34
CA ARG A 459 -8.15 34.96 -3.17
C ARG A 459 -7.90 36.24 -2.36
N SER A 460 -8.29 36.29 -1.08
CA SER A 460 -8.07 37.49 -0.25
C SER A 460 -6.60 37.71 0.14
N VAL A 461 -5.82 36.64 0.26
CA VAL A 461 -4.38 36.72 0.59
C VAL A 461 -3.55 37.01 -0.67
N HIS A 462 -3.88 36.39 -1.80
CA HIS A 462 -3.17 36.60 -3.06
C HIS A 462 -3.45 37.98 -3.72
N SER A 463 -4.64 38.57 -3.50
CA SER A 463 -4.98 39.91 -4.01
C SER A 463 -4.42 41.06 -3.16
N ARG A 464 -4.16 40.84 -1.86
CA ARG A 464 -3.52 41.84 -1.00
C ARG A 464 -1.99 41.89 -1.17
N LEU A 465 -1.35 40.77 -1.52
CA LEU A 465 0.10 40.75 -1.79
C LEU A 465 0.47 41.25 -3.19
N ARG A 466 -0.44 41.20 -4.18
CA ARG A 466 -0.23 41.81 -5.50
C ARG A 466 -0.49 43.32 -5.56
N LYS A 467 -1.28 43.88 -4.64
CA LYS A 467 -1.59 45.33 -4.61
C LYS A 467 -0.59 46.20 -3.85
N HIS A 468 0.42 45.61 -3.20
CA HIS A 468 1.49 46.35 -2.52
C HIS A 468 2.88 46.22 -3.17
N GLY A 469 2.98 45.60 -4.36
CA GLY A 469 4.27 45.36 -5.03
C GLY A 469 4.51 46.15 -6.31
N THR A 470 3.60 47.01 -6.75
CA THR A 470 3.72 47.76 -8.01
C THR A 470 3.04 49.12 -7.88
N ASP A 471 3.63 50.01 -7.11
CA ASP A 471 3.46 51.47 -7.21
C ASP A 471 4.60 52.13 -6.44
N GLU A 472 5.81 52.06 -7.01
CA GLU A 472 6.86 53.06 -6.76
C GLU A 472 7.67 53.17 -8.05
N GLN A 473 7.25 54.10 -8.90
CA GLN A 473 8.04 54.65 -9.99
C GLN A 473 9.21 55.43 -9.37
N SER A 474 10.44 55.13 -9.79
CA SER A 474 11.48 56.16 -9.88
C SER A 474 11.64 56.54 -11.34
N PRO A 475 11.67 57.83 -11.71
CA PRO A 475 12.42 58.21 -12.91
C PRO A 475 13.91 57.90 -12.73
#